data_AF-A0A7J6V1M8-F1
#
_entry.id   AF-A0A7J6V1M8-F1
#
_cell.length_a   1.000
_cell.length_b   1.000
_cell.length_c   1.000
_cell.angle_alpha   90.00
_cell.angle_beta   90.00
_cell.angle_gamma   90.00
#
_symmetry.space_group_name_H-M   'P 1'
#
loop_
_entity.id
_entity.type
_entity.pdbx_description
1 polymer ?
#
loop_
_entity_poly.entity_id
_entity_poly.type
_entity_poly.pdbx_seq_one_letter_code
_entity_poly.pdbx_strand_id
1 'polypeptide(L)' 'ILEKLYHPKHIVIGNELVKLSSIQLSLGDRSSAMDSIIRLYEVITLYYGSHASKIFPYLESLQKEVSKLDEE' A
#
# COMPACT_ATOMS: atom_id res chain seq x y z
N ILE A 1 -4.69 13.84 7.33
CA ILE A 1 -3.96 15.12 7.34
C ILE A 1 -3.27 15.37 6.01
N LEU A 2 -2.41 14.45 5.54
CA LEU A 2 -1.66 14.65 4.29
C LEU A 2 -2.54 14.79 3.06
N GLU A 3 -3.69 14.12 2.99
CA GLU A 3 -4.64 14.31 1.88
C GLU A 3 -5.27 15.72 1.82
N LYS A 4 -5.17 16.51 2.91
CA LYS A 4 -5.54 17.93 2.89
C LYS A 4 -4.44 18.81 2.29
N LEU A 5 -3.20 18.31 2.24
CA LEU A 5 -2.01 19.04 1.79
C LEU A 5 -1.55 18.58 0.40
N TYR A 6 -1.83 17.33 0.05
CA TYR A 6 -1.42 16.67 -1.17
C TYR A 6 -2.61 15.98 -1.82
N HIS A 7 -2.60 15.95 -3.15
CA HIS A 7 -3.58 15.17 -3.90
C HIS A 7 -3.57 13.70 -3.42
N PRO A 8 -4.72 13.00 -3.34
CA PRO A 8 -4.78 11.61 -2.86
C PRO A 8 -3.88 10.63 -3.63
N LYS A 9 -3.53 10.97 -4.88
CA LYS A 9 -2.61 10.20 -5.71
C LYS A 9 -1.15 10.67 -5.65
N HIS A 10 -0.80 11.61 -4.79
CA HIS A 10 0.55 12.15 -4.70
C HIS A 10 1.51 11.11 -4.07
N ILE A 11 2.77 11.10 -4.50
CA ILE A 11 3.75 10.10 -4.03
C ILE A 11 3.94 10.07 -2.50
N VAL A 12 3.82 11.22 -1.84
CA VAL A 12 3.84 11.31 -0.37
C VAL A 12 2.72 10.47 0.27
N ILE A 13 1.53 10.42 -0.35
CA ILE A 13 0.44 9.55 0.12
C ILE A 13 0.84 8.09 -0.02
N GLY A 14 1.45 7.70 -1.15
CA GLY A 14 1.99 6.35 -1.36
C GLY A 14 2.97 5.94 -0.26
N ASN A 15 3.94 6.79 0.07
CA ASN A 15 4.92 6.51 1.11
C ASN A 15 4.30 6.26 2.50
N GLU A 16 3.24 7.00 2.83
CA GLU A 16 2.53 6.78 4.09
C GLU A 16 1.61 5.56 4.05
N LEU A 17 1.02 5.24 2.89
CA LEU A 17 0.20 4.04 2.73
C LEU A 17 1.01 2.76 2.98
N VAL A 18 2.31 2.71 2.62
CA VAL A 18 3.21 1.59 2.97
C VAL A 18 3.24 1.35 4.49
N LYS A 19 3.38 2.42 5.26
CA LYS A 19 3.47 2.34 6.73
C LYS A 19 2.12 1.97 7.33
N LEU A 20 1.05 2.60 6.84
CA LEU A 20 -0.30 2.35 7.31
C LEU A 20 -0.74 0.91 7.07
N SER A 21 -0.49 0.36 5.87
CA SER A 21 -0.85 -1.02 5.56
C SER A 21 -0.11 -2.02 6.45
N SER A 22 1.16 -1.79 6.74
CA SER A 22 1.94 -2.64 7.65
C SER A 22 1.39 -2.62 9.08
N ILE A 23 0.98 -1.44 9.57
CA ILE A 23 0.33 -1.32 10.89
C ILE A 23 -1.02 -2.04 10.90
N GLN A 24 -1.85 -1.85 9.88
CA GLN A 24 -3.17 -2.49 9.77
C GLN A 24 -3.04 -4.01 9.73
N LEU A 25 -2.10 -4.55 8.95
CA LEU A 25 -1.76 -5.98 8.94
C LEU A 25 -1.36 -6.48 10.33
N SER A 26 -0.50 -5.74 11.04
CA SER A 26 -0.05 -6.11 12.39
C SER A 26 -1.17 -6.07 13.43
N LEU A 27 -2.22 -5.27 13.19
CA LEU A 27 -3.41 -5.19 14.04
C LEU A 27 -4.50 -6.22 13.65
N GLY A 28 -4.28 -7.02 12.60
CA GLY A 28 -5.29 -7.92 12.05
C GLY A 28 -6.44 -7.22 11.32
N ASP A 29 -6.34 -5.90 11.07
CA ASP A 29 -7.34 -5.15 10.30
C ASP A 29 -7.12 -5.35 8.80
N ARG A 30 -7.53 -6.52 8.34
CA ARG A 30 -7.30 -6.97 6.97
C ARG A 30 -8.02 -6.10 5.93
N SER A 31 -9.27 -5.71 6.20
CA SER A 31 -10.07 -4.93 5.24
C SER A 31 -9.40 -3.60 4.96
N SER A 32 -9.00 -2.88 6.02
CA SER A 32 -8.33 -1.58 5.85
C SER A 32 -6.93 -1.72 5.26
N ALA A 33 -6.21 -2.81 5.60
CA ALA A 33 -4.91 -3.11 4.99
C ALA A 33 -5.02 -3.31 3.47
N MET A 34 -6.02 -4.08 3.02
CA MET A 34 -6.25 -4.35 1.60
C MET A 34 -6.57 -3.07 0.83
N ASP A 35 -7.47 -2.23 1.35
CA ASP A 35 -7.79 -0.94 0.74
C ASP A 35 -6.56 -0.03 0.64
N SER A 36 -5.74 0.01 1.69
CA SER A 36 -4.50 0.81 1.71
C SER A 36 -3.46 0.29 0.72
N ILE A 37 -3.33 -1.03 0.57
CA ILE A 37 -2.42 -1.65 -0.39
C ILE A 37 -2.88 -1.43 -1.83
N ILE A 38 -4.18 -1.53 -2.13
CA ILE A 38 -4.71 -1.22 -3.47
C ILE A 38 -4.37 0.23 -3.84
N ARG A 39 -4.66 1.18 -2.94
CA ARG A 39 -4.34 2.60 -3.15
C ARG A 39 -2.83 2.83 -3.29
N LEU A 40 -2.01 2.14 -2.51
CA LEU A 40 -0.54 2.20 -2.61
C LEU A 40 -0.08 1.78 -4.01
N TYR A 41 -0.60 0.67 -4.54
CA TYR A 41 -0.27 0.18 -5.87
C TYR A 41 -0.66 1.17 -6.96
N GLU A 42 -1.85 1.78 -6.87
CA GLU A 42 -2.28 2.82 -7.80
C GLU A 42 -1.31 4.00 -7.82
N VAL A 43 -0.90 4.49 -6.65
CA VAL A 43 0.03 5.63 -6.54
C VAL A 43 1.41 5.27 -7.06
N ILE A 44 2.00 4.15 -6.62
CA ILE A 44 3.36 3.80 -7.03
C ILE A 44 3.42 3.48 -8.54
N THR A 45 2.41 2.80 -9.07
CA THR A 45 2.34 2.52 -10.52
C THR A 45 2.19 3.80 -11.33
N LEU A 46 1.45 4.80 -10.83
CA LEU A 46 1.32 6.10 -11.51
C LEU A 46 2.67 6.82 -11.67
N TYR A 47 3.58 6.72 -10.70
CA TYR A 47 4.86 7.43 -10.73
C TYR A 47 6.00 6.62 -11.36
N TYR A 48 6.02 5.30 -11.18
CA TYR A 48 7.15 4.45 -11.59
C TYR A 48 6.81 3.48 -12.73
N GLY A 49 5.53 3.42 -13.13
CA GLY A 49 5.06 2.56 -14.21
C GLY A 49 5.39 1.08 -13.97
N SER A 50 5.79 0.39 -15.03
CA SER A 50 6.17 -1.03 -14.98
C SER A 50 7.39 -1.34 -14.12
N HIS A 51 8.16 -0.33 -13.70
CA HIS A 51 9.33 -0.52 -12.85
C HIS A 51 8.98 -0.55 -11.35
N ALA A 52 7.73 -0.23 -10.99
CA ALA A 52 7.25 -0.18 -9.62
C ALA A 52 7.62 -1.43 -8.80
N SER A 53 7.28 -2.63 -9.30
CA SER A 53 7.56 -3.89 -8.61
C SER A 53 9.07 -4.19 -8.48
N LYS A 54 9.87 -3.74 -9.45
CA LYS A 54 11.33 -3.93 -9.42
C LYS A 54 12.02 -3.01 -8.42
N ILE A 55 11.57 -1.76 -8.32
CA ILE A 55 12.14 -0.75 -7.41
C ILE A 55 11.66 -0.98 -5.98
N PHE A 56 10.41 -1.43 -5.83
CA PHE A 56 9.74 -1.58 -4.54
C PHE A 56 9.29 -3.04 -4.33
N PRO A 57 10.23 -3.98 -4.10
CA PRO A 57 9.91 -5.40 -3.96
C PRO A 57 9.00 -5.70 -2.76
N TYR A 58 8.94 -4.80 -1.77
CA TYR A 58 8.04 -4.92 -0.62
C TYR A 58 6.56 -4.87 -1.01
N LEU A 59 6.20 -4.30 -2.17
CA LEU A 59 4.82 -4.27 -2.65
C LEU A 59 4.25 -5.69 -2.78
N GLU A 60 5.03 -6.59 -3.39
CA GLU A 60 4.64 -7.99 -3.53
C GLU A 60 4.54 -8.71 -2.18
N SER A 61 5.39 -8.34 -1.22
CA SER A 61 5.33 -8.90 0.14
C SER A 61 4.03 -8.51 0.84
N LEU A 62 3.65 -7.23 0.76
CA LEU A 62 2.42 -6.73 1.36
C LEU A 62 1.16 -7.38 0.74
N GLN A 63 1.15 -7.58 -0.58
CA GLN A 63 0.07 -8.32 -1.24
C GLN A 63 -0.04 -9.76 -0.71
N LYS A 64 1.09 -10.47 -0.59
CA LYS A 64 1.10 -11.85 -0.09
C LYS A 64 0.63 -11.95 1.36
N GLU A 65 1.00 -10.99 2.20
CA GLU A 65 0.55 -10.96 3.60
C GLU A 65 -0.97 -10.78 3.71
N VAL A 66 -1.57 -9.90 2.90
CA VAL A 66 -3.04 -9.75 2.87
C VAL A 66 -3.77 -11.01 2.41
N SER A 67 -3.18 -11.75 1.45
CA SER A 67 -3.77 -13.00 0.95
C SER A 67 -3.63 -14.18 1.92
N LYS A 68 -2.57 -14.24 2.74
CA LYS A 68 -2.40 -15.31 3.74
C LYS A 68 -3.44 -15.25 4.86
N LEU A 69 -3.93 -14.06 5.16
CA LEU A 69 -4.98 -13.84 6.14
C LEU A 69 -6.38 -14.31 5.66
N ASP A 70 -6.51 -14.88 4.45
CA ASP A 70 -7.73 -15.57 4.00
C ASP A 70 -7.81 -17.04 4.47
N GLU A 71 -6.70 -17.61 4.94
CA GLU A 71 -6.58 -19.05 5.23
C GLU A 71 -6.69 -19.39 6.74
N GLU A 72 -6.87 -18.39 7.60
CA GLU A 72 -7.12 -18.54 9.06
C GLU A 72 -8.58 -18.20 9.42
#